data_AF-J0WXH6-F1
#
_entry.id   AF-J0WXH6-F1
#
_cell.length_a   1.000
_cell.length_b   1.000
_cell.length_c   1.000
_cell.angle_alpha   90.00
_cell.angle_beta   90.00
_cell.angle_gamma   90.00
#
_symmetry.space_group_name_H-M   'P 1'
#
loop_
_entity.id
_entity.type
_entity.pdbx_description
1 polymer ?
#
loop_
_entity_poly.entity_id
_entity_poly.type
_entity_poly.pdbx_seq_one_letter_code
_entity_poly.pdbx_strand_id
1 'polypeptide(L)'
;MRSLMANAVIFTKVDVPKYMFLLSRNVQAFINFLLTLVVFLLFVAFDPGLPFRWSFLLLIYPIVCLTLFNIGVGMVLSAFYVFFRDIEYLYSVFTMLLMYLSAIFYNIEAYTLKVQYLFYANPVYVYIRYFRKIVIENDIPEVSFHLLCAFYALLMLGIGCWMYKKYNHKFLYYV
;
A
#
# COMPACT_ATOMS: atom_id res chain seq x y z
N MET A 1 -7.07 7.97 -6.41
CA MET A 1 -6.84 9.30 -7.01
C MET A 1 -8.06 9.81 -7.76
N ARG A 2 -8.56 9.11 -8.79
CA ARG A 2 -9.76 9.53 -9.56
C ARG A 2 -11.07 9.61 -8.74
N SER A 3 -11.10 9.09 -7.51
CA SER A 3 -12.30 9.02 -6.67
C SER A 3 -12.95 10.37 -6.38
N LEU A 4 -12.15 11.44 -6.20
CA LEU A 4 -12.69 12.78 -6.00
C LEU A 4 -13.28 13.31 -7.31
N MET A 5 -12.49 13.40 -8.37
CA MET A 5 -12.96 13.99 -9.64
C MET A 5 -14.15 13.22 -10.27
N ALA A 6 -14.17 11.89 -10.18
CA ALA A 6 -15.27 11.09 -10.72
C ALA A 6 -16.61 11.30 -9.98
N ASN A 7 -16.58 11.78 -8.72
CA ASN A 7 -17.75 12.07 -7.92
C ASN A 7 -17.95 13.58 -7.68
N ALA A 8 -17.28 14.43 -8.45
CA ALA A 8 -17.33 15.89 -8.39
C ALA A 8 -18.75 16.46 -8.41
N VAL A 9 -19.62 15.88 -9.23
CA VAL A 9 -21.02 16.31 -9.39
C VAL A 9 -21.84 16.12 -8.10
N ILE A 10 -21.44 15.20 -7.22
CA ILE A 10 -22.18 14.86 -6.01
C ILE A 10 -21.79 15.80 -4.86
N PHE A 11 -20.50 15.96 -4.58
CA PHE A 11 -20.08 16.78 -3.42
C PHE A 11 -20.12 18.30 -3.66
N THR A 12 -20.29 18.74 -4.91
CA THR A 12 -20.58 20.14 -5.22
C THR A 12 -22.04 20.52 -4.93
N LYS A 13 -22.94 19.52 -4.86
CA LYS A 13 -24.38 19.71 -4.64
C LYS A 13 -24.86 19.26 -3.25
N VAL A 14 -24.12 18.36 -2.60
CA VAL A 14 -24.45 17.80 -1.29
C VAL A 14 -23.21 17.88 -0.42
N ASP A 15 -23.35 18.33 0.83
CA ASP A 15 -22.24 18.50 1.75
C ASP A 15 -21.79 17.14 2.33
N VAL A 16 -21.15 16.33 1.49
CA VAL A 16 -20.66 14.99 1.84
C VAL A 16 -19.17 15.06 2.17
N PRO A 17 -18.68 14.43 3.26
CA PRO A 17 -17.27 14.46 3.58
C PRO A 17 -16.43 13.80 2.48
N LYS A 18 -15.55 14.59 1.85
CA LYS A 18 -14.76 14.18 0.66
C LYS A 18 -13.87 12.95 0.90
N TYR A 19 -13.48 12.69 2.15
CA TYR A 19 -12.70 11.52 2.53
C TYR A 19 -13.46 10.19 2.32
N MET A 20 -14.81 10.21 2.30
CA MET A 20 -15.60 9.00 2.10
C MET A 20 -15.39 8.39 0.71
N PHE A 21 -15.21 9.22 -0.33
CA PHE A 21 -14.92 8.74 -1.68
C PHE A 21 -13.54 8.08 -1.79
N LEU A 22 -12.57 8.58 -1.02
CA LEU A 22 -11.24 7.98 -0.94
C LEU A 22 -11.29 6.65 -0.19
N LEU A 23 -12.00 6.61 0.93
CA LEU A 23 -12.15 5.40 1.72
C LEU A 23 -12.90 4.31 0.94
N SER A 24 -13.97 4.66 0.23
CA SER A 24 -14.75 3.73 -0.61
C SER A 24 -13.88 3.00 -1.65
N ARG A 25 -12.98 3.72 -2.34
CA ARG A 25 -12.04 3.08 -3.29
C ARG A 25 -11.00 2.20 -2.59
N ASN A 26 -10.50 2.61 -1.43
CA ASN A 26 -9.56 1.79 -0.67
C ASN A 26 -10.23 0.50 -0.16
N VAL A 27 -11.48 0.58 0.31
CA VAL A 27 -12.27 -0.59 0.72
C VAL A 27 -12.51 -1.53 -0.47
N GLN A 28 -12.84 -1.00 -1.65
CA GLN A 28 -12.97 -1.82 -2.87
C GLN A 28 -11.65 -2.53 -3.21
N ALA A 29 -10.52 -1.83 -3.16
CA ALA A 29 -9.20 -2.43 -3.41
C ALA A 29 -8.85 -3.49 -2.36
N PHE A 30 -9.19 -3.25 -1.09
CA PHE A 30 -8.99 -4.19 0.00
C PHE A 30 -9.83 -5.47 -0.17
N ILE A 31 -11.09 -5.36 -0.59
CA ILE A 31 -11.93 -6.52 -0.91
C ILE A 31 -11.31 -7.33 -2.05
N ASN A 32 -10.86 -6.67 -3.12
CA ASN A 32 -10.19 -7.36 -4.23
C ASN A 32 -8.90 -8.06 -3.76
N PHE A 33 -8.12 -7.41 -2.89
CA PHE A 33 -6.93 -8.02 -2.30
C PHE A 33 -7.28 -9.25 -1.46
N LEU A 34 -8.32 -9.19 -0.62
CA LEU A 34 -8.77 -10.33 0.17
C LEU A 34 -9.21 -11.51 -0.70
N LEU A 35 -9.96 -11.25 -1.77
CA LEU A 35 -10.36 -12.30 -2.71
C LEU A 35 -9.14 -12.98 -3.36
N THR A 36 -8.18 -12.18 -3.83
CA THR A 36 -6.92 -12.71 -4.39
C THR A 36 -6.11 -13.47 -3.34
N LEU A 37 -6.08 -12.99 -2.09
CA LEU A 37 -5.39 -13.65 -0.98
C LEU A 37 -6.02 -15.00 -0.65
N VAL A 38 -7.36 -15.11 -0.62
CA VAL A 38 -8.04 -16.38 -0.39
C VAL A 38 -7.69 -17.38 -1.49
N VAL A 39 -7.75 -16.96 -2.76
CA VAL A 39 -7.34 -17.81 -3.88
C VAL A 39 -5.88 -18.25 -3.72
N PHE A 40 -4.98 -17.34 -3.37
CA PHE A 40 -3.58 -17.64 -3.13
C PHE A 40 -3.39 -18.67 -2.00
N LEU A 41 -4.09 -18.50 -0.87
CA LEU A 41 -4.02 -19.44 0.26
C LEU A 41 -4.56 -20.83 -0.11
N LEU A 42 -5.58 -20.90 -0.96
CA LEU A 42 -6.05 -22.19 -1.49
C LEU A 42 -4.96 -22.88 -2.30
N PHE A 43 -4.29 -22.18 -3.22
CA PHE A 43 -3.18 -22.74 -3.98
C PHE A 43 -2.05 -23.24 -3.07
N VAL A 44 -1.68 -22.46 -2.05
CA VAL A 44 -0.66 -22.86 -1.08
C VAL A 44 -1.10 -24.09 -0.28
N ALA A 45 -2.36 -24.20 0.10
CA ALA A 45 -2.87 -25.34 0.86
C ALA A 45 -2.89 -26.66 0.07
N PHE A 46 -3.02 -26.59 -1.27
CA PHE A 46 -2.96 -27.75 -2.14
C PHE A 46 -1.54 -28.12 -2.60
N ASP A 47 -0.54 -27.26 -2.34
CA ASP A 47 0.85 -27.52 -2.72
C ASP A 47 1.55 -28.38 -1.64
N PRO A 48 2.00 -29.62 -1.96
CA PRO A 48 2.71 -30.47 -1.02
C PRO A 48 4.03 -29.88 -0.51
N GLY A 49 4.61 -28.91 -1.24
CA GLY A 49 5.88 -28.27 -0.89
C GLY A 49 5.79 -27.22 0.21
N LEU A 50 4.59 -26.74 0.56
CA LEU A 50 4.38 -25.65 1.50
C LEU A 50 3.46 -26.09 2.66
N PRO A 51 3.99 -26.50 3.82
CA PRO A 51 3.16 -26.92 4.93
C PRO A 51 2.36 -25.73 5.48
N PHE A 52 1.02 -25.78 5.37
CA PHE A 52 0.14 -24.79 5.97
C PHE A 52 0.25 -24.82 7.50
N ARG A 53 0.77 -23.74 8.10
CA ARG A 53 1.06 -23.65 9.55
C ARG A 53 0.44 -22.40 10.17
N TRP A 54 0.43 -22.36 11.50
CA TRP A 54 -0.06 -21.22 12.30
C TRP A 54 0.61 -19.87 11.97
N SER A 55 1.82 -19.88 11.40
CA SER A 55 2.55 -18.68 10.96
C SER A 55 1.76 -17.84 9.95
N PHE A 56 0.83 -18.43 9.20
CA PHE A 56 -0.02 -17.70 8.25
C PHE A 56 -0.93 -16.67 8.94
N LEU A 57 -1.29 -16.86 10.22
CA LEU A 57 -2.05 -15.85 10.97
C LEU A 57 -1.26 -14.56 11.16
N LEU A 58 0.08 -14.63 11.18
CA LEU A 58 0.94 -13.44 11.28
C LEU A 58 0.89 -12.57 10.02
N LEU A 59 0.30 -13.06 8.90
CA LEU A 59 0.05 -12.24 7.71
C LEU A 59 -0.99 -11.14 7.96
N ILE A 60 -1.82 -11.25 8.99
CA ILE A 60 -2.81 -10.21 9.31
C ILE A 60 -2.11 -8.87 9.61
N TYR A 61 -0.98 -8.91 10.31
CA TYR A 61 -0.21 -7.72 10.67
C TYR A 61 0.29 -6.91 9.45
N PRO A 62 1.09 -7.47 8.51
CA PRO A 62 1.55 -6.74 7.34
C PRO A 62 0.39 -6.32 6.44
N ILE A 63 -0.72 -7.07 6.38
CA ILE A 63 -1.93 -6.69 5.62
C ILE A 63 -2.54 -5.40 6.18
N VAL A 64 -2.70 -5.30 7.50
CA VAL A 64 -3.24 -4.10 8.15
C VAL A 64 -2.31 -2.91 7.90
N CYS A 65 -1.00 -3.07 8.13
CA CYS A 65 -0.01 -2.02 7.89
C CYS A 65 -0.01 -1.56 6.41
N LEU A 66 -0.04 -2.51 5.47
CA LEU A 66 -0.11 -2.22 4.03
C LEU A 66 -1.39 -1.47 3.65
N THR A 67 -2.51 -1.81 4.27
CA THR A 67 -3.80 -1.13 4.03
C THR A 67 -3.74 0.32 4.52
N LEU A 68 -3.22 0.55 5.73
CA LEU A 68 -3.02 1.90 6.28
C LEU A 68 -2.04 2.73 5.43
N PHE A 69 -0.95 2.11 4.99
CA PHE A 69 0.01 2.72 4.07
C PHE A 69 -0.66 3.16 2.77
N ASN A 70 -1.44 2.28 2.12
CA ASN A 70 -2.16 2.59 0.89
C ASN A 70 -3.20 3.70 1.08
N ILE A 71 -3.90 3.74 2.22
CA ILE A 71 -4.82 4.83 2.55
C ILE A 71 -4.05 6.16 2.62
N GLY A 72 -2.93 6.21 3.33
CA GLY A 72 -2.09 7.40 3.42
C GLY A 72 -1.58 7.89 2.06
N VAL A 73 -1.01 6.98 1.27
CA VAL A 73 -0.55 7.23 -0.11
C VAL A 73 -1.71 7.73 -0.99
N GLY A 74 -2.88 7.10 -0.88
CA GLY A 74 -4.08 7.46 -1.62
C GLY A 74 -4.61 8.86 -1.27
N MET A 75 -4.55 9.26 0.00
CA MET A 75 -4.90 10.62 0.44
C MET A 75 -3.94 11.67 -0.14
N VAL A 76 -2.63 11.42 -0.05
CA VAL A 76 -1.60 12.30 -0.61
C VAL A 76 -1.80 12.51 -2.11
N LEU A 77 -1.92 11.41 -2.85
CA LEU A 77 -2.01 11.45 -4.30
C LEU A 77 -3.35 12.02 -4.79
N SER A 78 -4.43 11.78 -4.05
CA SER A 78 -5.70 12.44 -4.35
C SER A 78 -5.64 13.94 -4.11
N ALA A 79 -4.89 14.40 -3.11
CA ALA A 79 -4.70 15.83 -2.89
C ALA A 79 -3.92 16.46 -4.06
N PHE A 80 -2.84 15.81 -4.51
CA PHE A 80 -2.07 16.27 -5.67
C PHE A 80 -2.87 16.24 -6.97
N TYR A 81 -3.69 15.21 -7.20
CA TYR A 81 -4.46 15.06 -8.45
C TYR A 81 -5.46 16.19 -8.68
N VAL A 82 -6.00 16.79 -7.62
CA VAL A 82 -6.92 17.94 -7.75
C VAL A 82 -6.18 19.18 -8.27
N PHE A 83 -4.90 19.35 -7.93
CA PHE A 83 -4.09 20.48 -8.41
C PHE A 83 -3.39 20.17 -9.75
N PHE A 84 -2.91 18.95 -9.93
CA PHE A 84 -2.10 18.52 -11.07
C PHE A 84 -2.63 17.20 -11.62
N ARG A 85 -3.36 17.27 -12.74
CA ARG A 85 -3.95 16.08 -13.38
C ARG A 85 -2.87 15.12 -13.93
N ASP A 86 -1.71 15.65 -14.30
CA ASP A 86 -0.60 14.87 -14.86
C ASP A 86 0.06 13.91 -13.86
N ILE A 87 -0.23 14.05 -12.56
CA ILE A 87 0.28 13.14 -11.52
C ILE A 87 -0.16 11.69 -11.79
N GLU A 88 -1.28 11.48 -12.48
CA GLU A 88 -1.75 10.15 -12.83
C GLU A 88 -0.77 9.42 -13.77
N TYR A 89 -0.29 10.09 -14.81
CA TYR A 89 0.68 9.51 -15.73
C TYR A 89 2.02 9.27 -15.04
N LEU A 90 2.48 10.26 -14.26
CA LEU A 90 3.73 10.14 -13.51
C LEU A 90 3.68 8.99 -12.49
N TYR A 91 2.56 8.83 -11.80
CA TYR A 91 2.38 7.76 -10.83
C TYR A 91 2.38 6.38 -11.48
N SER A 92 1.77 6.23 -12.66
CA SER A 92 1.83 4.97 -13.42
C SER A 92 3.28 4.55 -13.70
N VAL A 93 4.08 5.45 -14.27
CA VAL A 93 5.51 5.21 -14.53
C VAL A 93 6.28 4.93 -13.23
N PHE A 94 6.00 5.69 -12.17
CA PHE A 94 6.63 5.49 -10.87
C PHE A 94 6.33 4.11 -10.30
N THR A 95 5.09 3.64 -10.35
CA THR A 95 4.73 2.30 -9.85
C THR A 95 5.39 1.18 -10.66
N MET A 96 5.56 1.37 -11.97
CA MET A 96 6.29 0.43 -12.81
C MET A 96 7.77 0.34 -12.39
N LEU A 97 8.44 1.48 -12.19
CA LEU A 97 9.83 1.50 -11.68
C LEU A 97 9.93 0.88 -10.28
N LEU A 98 8.97 1.19 -9.40
CA LEU A 98 8.91 0.67 -8.04
C LEU A 98 8.81 -0.86 -8.02
N MET A 99 8.07 -1.46 -8.96
CA MET A 99 7.96 -2.91 -9.10
C MET A 99 9.33 -3.57 -9.34
N TYR A 100 10.12 -3.04 -10.28
CA TYR A 100 11.47 -3.56 -10.59
C TYR A 100 12.47 -3.34 -9.44
N LEU A 101 12.33 -2.23 -8.73
CA LEU A 101 13.14 -1.91 -7.54
C LEU A 101 12.74 -2.70 -6.29
N SER A 102 11.60 -3.41 -6.31
CA SER A 102 11.11 -4.17 -5.15
C SER A 102 11.58 -5.62 -5.12
N ALA A 103 12.65 -5.96 -5.86
CA ALA A 103 13.28 -7.29 -5.86
C ALA A 103 12.28 -8.46 -5.87
N ILE A 104 11.25 -8.35 -6.71
CA ILE A 104 10.20 -9.38 -6.83
C ILE A 104 10.79 -10.64 -7.46
N PHE A 105 11.63 -10.48 -8.49
CA PHE A 105 12.18 -11.57 -9.30
C PHE A 105 13.53 -12.13 -8.79
N TYR A 106 14.20 -11.45 -7.86
CA TYR A 106 15.55 -11.79 -7.41
C TYR A 106 15.71 -11.63 -5.89
N ASN A 107 16.77 -12.22 -5.34
CA ASN A 107 17.12 -12.07 -3.92
C ASN A 107 18.17 -10.96 -3.74
N ILE A 108 18.07 -10.19 -2.66
CA ILE A 108 19.00 -9.09 -2.37
C ILE A 108 20.36 -9.57 -1.81
N GLU A 109 20.44 -10.83 -1.38
CA GLU A 109 21.67 -11.43 -0.81
C GLU A 109 22.85 -11.43 -1.78
N ALA A 110 22.58 -11.37 -3.10
CA ALA A 110 23.62 -11.30 -4.13
C ALA A 110 24.36 -9.95 -4.15
N TYR A 111 23.85 -8.92 -3.47
CA TYR A 111 24.41 -7.56 -3.46
C TYR A 111 25.18 -7.25 -2.18
N THR A 112 26.04 -6.23 -2.25
CA THR A 112 26.77 -5.74 -1.07
C THR A 112 25.83 -5.16 -0.01
N LEU A 113 26.25 -5.19 1.26
CA LEU A 113 25.43 -4.76 2.41
C LEU A 113 24.85 -3.34 2.25
N LYS A 114 25.62 -2.40 1.67
CA LYS A 114 25.16 -1.02 1.42
C LYS A 114 23.97 -0.97 0.46
N VAL A 115 24.00 -1.79 -0.58
CA VAL A 115 22.93 -1.87 -1.58
C VAL A 115 21.70 -2.56 -0.97
N GLN A 116 21.91 -3.57 -0.12
CA GLN A 116 20.81 -4.21 0.63
C GLN A 116 20.06 -3.20 1.51
N TYR A 117 20.76 -2.28 2.18
CA TYR A 117 20.12 -1.22 2.97
C TYR A 117 19.25 -0.27 2.12
N LEU A 118 19.66 -0.01 0.88
CA LEU A 118 18.86 0.80 -0.03
C LEU A 118 17.53 0.12 -0.40
N PHE A 119 17.52 -1.21 -0.54
CA PHE A 119 16.28 -1.96 -0.77
C PHE A 119 15.32 -1.87 0.42
N TYR A 120 15.81 -1.92 1.66
CA TYR A 120 14.96 -1.76 2.85
C TYR A 120 14.36 -0.36 2.99
N ALA A 121 14.91 0.66 2.33
CA ALA A 121 14.32 1.99 2.29
C ALA A 121 13.00 2.03 1.49
N ASN A 122 12.78 1.05 0.60
CA ASN A 122 11.56 0.91 -0.17
C ASN A 122 10.48 0.19 0.67
N PRO A 123 9.38 0.86 1.07
CA PRO A 123 8.34 0.24 1.88
C PRO A 123 7.68 -0.95 1.19
N VAL A 124 7.52 -0.92 -0.15
CA VAL A 124 6.89 -2.01 -0.91
C VAL A 124 7.73 -3.27 -0.87
N TYR A 125 9.06 -3.13 -0.96
CA TYR A 125 9.98 -4.24 -0.78
C TYR A 125 9.87 -4.86 0.61
N VAL A 126 9.80 -4.04 1.66
CA VAL A 126 9.68 -4.50 3.05
C VAL A 126 8.42 -5.35 3.23
N TYR A 127 7.27 -4.92 2.71
CA TYR A 127 6.04 -5.71 2.75
C TYR A 127 6.18 -7.02 1.96
N ILE A 128 6.69 -6.98 0.72
CA ILE A 128 6.87 -8.20 -0.10
C ILE A 128 7.77 -9.22 0.59
N ARG A 129 8.89 -8.76 1.16
CA ARG A 129 9.80 -9.63 1.91
C ARG A 129 9.14 -10.23 3.14
N TYR A 130 8.30 -9.46 3.84
CA TYR A 130 7.55 -9.94 4.99
C TYR A 130 6.61 -11.10 4.60
N PHE A 131 5.86 -10.97 3.49
CA PHE A 131 5.04 -12.06 2.96
C PHE A 131 5.89 -13.27 2.56
N ARG A 132 7.03 -13.05 1.90
CA ARG A 132 7.96 -14.12 1.48
C ARG A 132 8.51 -14.91 2.65
N LYS A 133 8.95 -14.23 3.72
CA LYS A 133 9.47 -14.85 4.95
C LYS A 133 8.46 -15.79 5.59
N ILE A 134 7.20 -15.36 5.70
CA ILE A 134 6.15 -16.17 6.35
C ILE A 134 5.71 -17.33 5.45
N VAL A 135 5.47 -17.07 4.17
CA VAL A 135 4.85 -18.08 3.28
C VAL A 135 5.86 -19.08 2.75
N ILE A 136 7.06 -18.62 2.34
CA ILE A 136 8.07 -19.48 1.70
C ILE A 136 9.07 -19.99 2.73
N GLU A 137 9.70 -19.09 3.48
CA GLU A 137 10.77 -19.45 4.43
C GLU A 137 10.22 -20.03 5.74
N ASN A 138 8.90 -19.93 5.97
CA ASN A 138 8.22 -20.37 7.19
C ASN A 138 8.82 -19.78 8.49
N ASP A 139 9.41 -18.60 8.37
CA ASP A 139 10.09 -17.92 9.47
C ASP A 139 9.31 -16.67 9.89
N ILE A 140 9.32 -16.39 11.20
CA ILE A 140 8.70 -15.20 11.74
C ILE A 140 9.65 -14.03 11.51
N PRO A 141 9.24 -12.96 10.78
CA PRO A 141 10.09 -11.82 10.56
C PRO A 141 10.58 -11.21 11.89
N GLU A 142 11.80 -10.71 11.90
CA GLU A 142 12.35 -10.06 13.08
C GLU A 142 11.49 -8.86 13.50
N VAL A 143 11.61 -8.47 14.78
CA VAL A 143 10.92 -7.29 15.33
C VAL A 143 11.29 -6.01 14.56
N SER A 144 12.52 -5.95 14.01
CA SER A 144 12.99 -4.87 13.13
C SER A 144 12.06 -4.65 11.93
N PHE A 145 11.63 -5.72 11.24
CA PHE A 145 10.70 -5.66 10.13
C PHE A 145 9.30 -5.21 10.56
N HIS A 146 8.83 -5.66 11.72
CA HIS A 146 7.53 -5.26 12.26
C HIS A 146 7.49 -3.75 12.51
N LEU A 147 8.52 -3.21 13.16
CA LEU A 147 8.66 -1.79 13.44
C LEU A 147 8.80 -0.96 12.18
N LEU A 148 9.57 -1.45 11.19
CA LEU A 148 9.76 -0.76 9.92
C LEU A 148 8.44 -0.67 9.12
N CYS A 149 7.65 -1.75 9.06
CA CYS A 149 6.31 -1.74 8.46
C CYS A 149 5.38 -0.73 9.16
N ALA A 150 5.34 -0.76 10.50
CA ALA A 150 4.51 0.17 11.27
C ALA A 150 4.96 1.62 11.06
N PHE A 151 6.26 1.88 11.03
CA PHE A 151 6.83 3.20 10.77
C PHE A 151 6.36 3.74 9.42
N TYR A 152 6.48 2.97 8.34
CA TYR A 152 6.03 3.41 7.02
C TYR A 152 4.52 3.64 6.95
N ALA A 153 3.73 2.74 7.55
CA ALA A 153 2.27 2.86 7.59
C ALA A 153 1.85 4.14 8.32
N LEU A 154 2.38 4.38 9.53
CA LEU A 154 2.05 5.55 10.34
C LEU A 154 2.58 6.85 9.73
N LEU A 155 3.79 6.83 9.15
CA LEU A 155 4.38 7.99 8.48
C LEU A 155 3.52 8.44 7.30
N MET A 156 3.16 7.52 6.39
CA MET A 156 2.34 7.88 5.24
C MET A 156 0.91 8.25 5.62
N LEU A 157 0.33 7.58 6.62
CA LEU A 157 -0.99 7.96 7.13
C LEU A 157 -0.97 9.35 7.77
N GLY A 158 0.06 9.65 8.57
CA GLY A 158 0.25 10.96 9.20
C GLY A 158 0.41 12.07 8.17
N ILE A 159 1.27 11.87 7.15
CA ILE A 159 1.44 12.82 6.04
C ILE A 159 0.12 13.00 5.27
N GLY A 160 -0.57 11.90 4.95
CA GLY A 160 -1.85 11.92 4.26
C GLY A 160 -2.91 12.72 5.02
N CYS A 161 -3.09 12.46 6.31
CA CYS A 161 -4.02 13.17 7.18
C CYS A 161 -3.67 14.66 7.31
N TRP A 162 -2.39 14.99 7.50
CA TRP A 162 -1.92 16.37 7.60
C TRP A 162 -2.18 17.15 6.30
N MET A 163 -1.85 16.57 5.15
CA MET A 163 -2.15 17.16 3.85
C MET A 163 -3.66 17.35 3.66
N TYR A 164 -4.46 16.35 3.99
CA TYR A 164 -5.91 16.45 3.82
C TYR A 164 -6.49 17.58 4.67
N LYS A 165 -6.06 17.71 5.93
CA LYS A 165 -6.48 18.81 6.81
C LYS A 165 -6.07 20.18 6.25
N LYS A 166 -4.87 20.29 5.68
CA LYS A 166 -4.36 21.55 5.11
C LYS A 166 -5.04 21.96 3.80
N TYR A 167 -5.36 21.01 2.93
CA TYR A 167 -5.87 21.28 1.58
C TYR A 167 -7.39 21.13 1.42
N ASN A 168 -8.12 20.70 2.46
CA ASN A 168 -9.57 20.45 2.41
C ASN A 168 -10.40 21.62 1.83
N HIS A 169 -10.01 22.85 2.19
CA HIS A 169 -10.67 24.08 1.73
C HIS A 169 -10.37 24.43 0.28
N LYS A 170 -9.18 24.07 -0.22
CA LYS A 170 -8.77 24.37 -1.60
C LYS A 170 -9.39 23.42 -2.63
N PHE A 171 -9.80 22.23 -2.22
CA PHE A 171 -10.43 21.26 -3.13
C PHE A 171 -11.72 21.77 -3.78
N LEU A 172 -12.42 22.76 -3.19
CA LEU A 172 -13.65 23.29 -3.77
C LEU A 172 -13.41 24.24 -4.96
N TYR A 173 -12.22 24.86 -5.05
CA TYR A 173 -11.92 25.87 -6.07
C TYR A 173 -11.34 25.30 -7.37
N TYR A 174 -10.93 24.03 -7.36
CA TYR A 174 -10.23 23.37 -8.48
C TYR A 174 -11.02 22.21 -9.11
N VAL A 175 -12.22 21.95 -8.59
CA VAL A 175 -13.19 20.99 -9.12
C VAL A 175 -14.24 21.76 -9.89
#